data_AF-A0AAV9CDY0-F1
#
_entry.id   AF-A0AAV9CDY0-F1
#
_cell.length_a   1.000
_cell.length_b   1.000
_cell.length_c   1.000
_cell.angle_alpha   90.00
_cell.angle_beta   90.00
_cell.angle_gamma   90.00
#
_symmetry.space_group_name_H-M   'P 1'
#
loop_
_entity.id
_entity.type
_entity.pdbx_description
1 polymer ?
#
loop_
_entity_poly.entity_id
_entity_poly.type
_entity_poly.pdbx_seq_one_letter_code
_entity_poly.pdbx_strand_id
1 'polypeptide(L)'
;MLDRTASAHRLHGISCLSCHLVVEINNIKDWKTVPALCEDYIDHYMLGDRYRKDSKVVADEAIGYAEGVELGGDGKDAWVFDVDETIHSNLPYYAQHGFGILIKLVPRERAYLEE
;
A
#
# COMPACT_ATOMS: atom_id res chain seq x y z
N MET A 1 -14.27 -8.02 24.95
CA MET A 1 -12.91 -7.48 24.98
C MET A 1 -12.04 -8.45 24.18
N LEU A 2 -11.91 -8.23 22.86
CA LEU A 2 -11.15 -9.12 21.97
C LEU A 2 -9.75 -8.53 21.74
N ASP A 3 -8.75 -9.40 21.88
CA ASP A 3 -7.31 -9.14 21.77
C ASP A 3 -6.94 -8.61 20.37
N ARG A 4 -6.24 -7.46 20.33
CA ARG A 4 -5.94 -6.66 19.14
C ARG A 4 -4.61 -7.02 18.46
N THR A 5 -4.03 -8.18 18.78
CA THR A 5 -2.75 -8.65 18.22
C THR A 5 -2.91 -9.61 17.03
N ALA A 6 -4.14 -9.96 16.66
CA ALA A 6 -4.44 -11.05 15.71
C ALA A 6 -4.17 -10.77 14.20
N SER A 7 -3.64 -9.60 13.83
CA SER A 7 -3.29 -9.29 12.43
C SER A 7 -1.90 -9.82 12.04
N ALA A 8 -0.94 -9.85 12.97
CA ALA A 8 0.42 -10.33 12.70
C ALA A 8 0.54 -11.86 12.69
N HIS A 9 -0.35 -12.58 13.38
CA HIS A 9 -0.26 -14.02 13.62
C HIS A 9 -1.00 -14.91 12.60
N ARG A 10 -1.55 -14.35 11.51
CA ARG A 10 -2.47 -15.06 10.59
C ARG A 10 -2.01 -15.15 9.12
N LEU A 11 -0.73 -14.92 8.83
CA LEU A 11 -0.15 -15.02 7.48
C LEU A 11 0.82 -16.20 7.31
N HIS A 12 0.74 -17.24 8.14
CA HIS A 12 1.49 -18.47 7.89
C HIS A 12 0.98 -19.15 6.62
N GLY A 13 1.79 -19.13 5.56
CA GLY A 13 1.52 -19.81 4.28
C GLY A 13 0.98 -18.94 3.14
N ILE A 14 0.81 -17.62 3.35
CA ILE A 14 0.37 -16.68 2.31
C ILE A 14 1.56 -15.81 1.90
N SER A 15 1.84 -15.71 0.60
CA SER A 15 2.94 -14.87 0.09
C SER A 15 2.64 -13.38 0.26
N CYS A 16 3.67 -12.53 0.35
CA CYS A 16 3.48 -11.06 0.42
C CYS A 16 2.72 -10.50 -0.78
N LEU A 17 2.92 -11.09 -1.97
CA LEU A 17 2.16 -10.75 -3.17
C LEU A 17 0.67 -11.10 -3.01
N SER A 18 0.36 -12.29 -2.50
CA SER A 18 -1.02 -12.69 -2.22
C SER A 18 -1.66 -11.82 -1.14
N CYS A 19 -0.92 -11.46 -0.09
CA CYS A 19 -1.38 -10.54 0.95
C CYS A 19 -1.69 -9.16 0.35
N HIS A 20 -0.79 -8.61 -0.47
CA HIS A 20 -0.98 -7.34 -1.17
C HIS A 20 -2.25 -7.36 -2.02
N LEU A 21 -2.42 -8.39 -2.86
CA LEU A 21 -3.63 -8.54 -3.68
C LEU A 21 -4.90 -8.59 -2.83
N VAL A 22 -4.91 -9.36 -1.75
CA VAL A 22 -6.08 -9.52 -0.87
C VAL A 22 -6.44 -8.21 -0.15
N VAL A 23 -5.46 -7.35 0.12
CA VAL A 23 -5.69 -5.98 0.62
C VAL A 23 -6.29 -5.10 -0.49
N GLU A 24 -5.71 -5.08 -1.69
CA GLU A 24 -6.19 -4.27 -2.82
C GLU A 24 -7.63 -4.60 -3.22
N ILE A 25 -8.01 -5.88 -3.20
CA ILE A 25 -9.39 -6.32 -3.49
C ILE A 25 -10.33 -6.26 -2.27
N ASN A 26 -9.90 -5.61 -1.19
CA ASN A 26 -10.72 -5.34 -0.01
C ASN A 26 -11.22 -6.60 0.73
N ASN A 27 -10.50 -7.73 0.62
CA ASN A 27 -10.81 -8.97 1.34
C ASN A 27 -10.19 -9.00 2.75
N ILE A 28 -9.06 -8.32 2.95
CA ILE A 28 -8.52 -7.97 4.27
C ILE A 28 -8.78 -6.48 4.52
N LYS A 29 -9.43 -6.18 5.64
CA LYS A 29 -9.82 -4.83 6.05
C LYS A 29 -9.23 -4.49 7.41
N ASP A 30 -9.17 -3.19 7.72
CA ASP A 30 -8.78 -2.65 9.03
C ASP A 30 -7.40 -3.11 9.54
N TRP A 31 -6.52 -3.54 8.64
CA TRP A 31 -5.13 -3.84 8.96
C TRP A 31 -4.43 -2.56 9.43
N LYS A 32 -3.50 -2.71 10.39
CA LYS A 32 -2.84 -1.57 11.04
C LYS A 32 -1.43 -1.33 10.55
N THR A 33 -0.74 -2.41 10.20
CA THR A 33 0.64 -2.38 9.75
C THR A 33 0.86 -3.46 8.73
N VAL A 34 1.83 -3.24 7.85
CA VAL A 34 2.36 -4.28 6.97
C VAL A 34 2.97 -5.40 7.82
N PRO A 35 2.78 -6.69 7.47
CA PRO A 35 3.48 -7.80 8.11
C PRO A 35 4.99 -7.61 7.99
N ALA A 36 5.73 -7.72 9.10
CA ALA A 36 7.17 -7.44 9.11
C ALA A 36 7.97 -8.26 8.07
N LEU A 37 7.57 -9.51 7.82
CA LEU A 37 8.18 -10.38 6.81
C LEU A 37 8.01 -9.88 5.35
N CYS A 38 7.16 -8.89 5.12
CA CYS A 38 6.88 -8.31 3.81
C CYS A 38 7.54 -6.95 3.58
N GLU A 39 8.38 -6.46 4.49
CA GLU A 39 9.12 -5.19 4.33
C GLU A 39 9.84 -5.14 2.98
N ASP A 40 10.71 -6.13 2.71
CA ASP A 40 11.47 -6.20 1.45
C ASP A 40 10.55 -6.24 0.24
N TYR A 41 9.43 -6.97 0.31
CA TYR A 41 8.49 -7.05 -0.80
C TYR A 41 7.87 -5.67 -1.10
N ILE A 42 7.44 -4.94 -0.07
CA ILE A 42 6.83 -3.61 -0.23
C ILE A 42 7.84 -2.59 -0.71
N ASP A 43 9.07 -2.60 -0.17
CA ASP A 43 10.17 -1.76 -0.65
C ASP A 43 10.36 -1.92 -2.17
N HIS A 44 10.60 -3.15 -2.63
CA HIS A 44 10.78 -3.43 -4.06
C HIS A 44 9.55 -3.14 -4.93
N TYR A 45 8.36 -3.19 -4.35
CA TYR A 45 7.12 -2.81 -5.06
C TYR A 45 7.01 -1.29 -5.23
N MET A 46 7.23 -0.54 -4.15
CA MET A 46 7.04 0.91 -4.07
C MET A 46 8.20 1.70 -4.70
N LEU A 47 9.45 1.31 -4.45
CA LEU A 47 10.64 1.97 -5.01
C LEU A 47 11.01 1.47 -6.42
N GLY A 48 10.54 0.27 -6.77
CA GLY A 48 10.71 -0.28 -8.11
C GLY A 48 9.69 0.25 -9.12
N ASP A 49 9.67 -0.36 -10.30
CA ASP A 49 8.76 0.07 -11.37
C ASP A 49 7.30 -0.35 -11.15
N ARG A 50 7.04 -1.33 -10.27
CA ARG A 50 5.74 -2.01 -10.21
C ARG A 50 4.61 -1.08 -9.79
N TYR A 51 4.78 -0.37 -8.67
CA TYR A 51 3.80 0.63 -8.23
C TYR A 51 3.49 1.65 -9.34
N ARG A 52 4.53 2.20 -9.99
CA ARG A 52 4.36 3.15 -11.10
C ARG A 52 3.60 2.58 -12.29
N LYS A 53 3.88 1.32 -12.66
CA LYS A 53 3.20 0.64 -13.78
C LYS A 53 1.73 0.39 -13.44
N ASP A 54 1.44 -0.06 -12.24
CA ASP A 54 0.07 -0.31 -11.78
C ASP A 54 -0.72 1.01 -11.72
N SER A 55 -0.15 2.07 -11.14
CA SER A 55 -0.77 3.41 -11.12
C SER A 55 -1.02 3.95 -12.52
N LYS A 56 -0.09 3.72 -13.47
CA LYS A 56 -0.27 4.15 -14.85
C LYS A 56 -1.47 3.46 -15.50
N VAL A 57 -1.62 2.14 -15.31
CA VAL A 57 -2.76 1.41 -15.89
C VAL A 57 -4.08 1.96 -15.35
N VAL A 58 -4.20 2.16 -14.03
CA VAL A 58 -5.43 2.71 -13.42
C VAL A 58 -5.72 4.13 -13.94
N ALA A 59 -4.70 4.98 -14.07
CA ALA A 59 -4.86 6.32 -14.59
C ALA A 59 -5.28 6.34 -16.07
N ASP A 60 -4.69 5.48 -16.91
CA ASP A 60 -5.03 5.36 -18.33
C ASP A 60 -6.48 4.89 -18.50
N GLU A 61 -6.94 3.91 -17.72
CA GLU A 61 -8.34 3.44 -17.72
C GLU A 61 -9.32 4.53 -17.25
N ALA A 62 -8.96 5.28 -16.20
CA ALA A 62 -9.76 6.41 -15.72
C ALA A 62 -9.91 7.52 -16.76
N ILE A 63 -8.82 7.86 -17.47
CA ILE A 63 -8.83 8.81 -18.57
C ILE A 63 -9.71 8.30 -19.71
N GLY A 64 -9.54 7.04 -20.12
CA GLY A 64 -10.36 6.43 -21.17
C GLY A 64 -11.85 6.45 -20.84
N TYR A 65 -12.22 6.22 -19.58
CA TYR A 65 -13.59 6.37 -19.12
C TYR A 65 -14.07 7.84 -19.19
N ALA A 66 -13.25 8.78 -18.71
CA ALA A 66 -13.57 10.20 -18.72
C ALA A 66 -13.81 10.75 -20.13
N GLU A 67 -13.01 10.32 -21.11
CA GLU A 67 -13.15 10.70 -22.53
C GLU A 67 -14.42 10.14 -23.16
N GLY A 68 -14.94 9.02 -22.65
CA GLY A 68 -16.12 8.34 -23.18
C GLY A 68 -17.45 8.75 -22.53
N VAL A 69 -17.44 9.58 -21.48
CA VAL A 69 -18.65 9.95 -20.75
C VAL A 69 -19.37 11.14 -21.42
N GLU A 70 -20.69 11.08 -21.52
CA GLU A 70 -21.50 12.21 -21.96
C GLU A 70 -21.71 13.16 -20.77
N LEU A 71 -21.24 14.39 -20.90
CA LEU A 71 -21.34 15.43 -19.87
C LEU A 71 -22.72 16.11 -19.89
N GLY A 72 -23.19 16.58 -18.72
CA GLY A 72 -24.51 17.19 -18.59
C GLY A 72 -24.66 18.55 -19.29
N GLY A 73 -23.55 19.20 -19.64
CA GLY A 73 -23.53 20.48 -20.36
C GLY A 73 -23.91 21.70 -19.50
N ASP A 74 -24.16 21.50 -18.20
CA ASP A 74 -24.48 22.56 -17.24
C ASP A 74 -23.23 23.11 -16.51
N GLY A 75 -22.05 22.56 -16.82
CA GLY A 75 -20.76 22.95 -16.25
C GLY A 75 -20.56 22.50 -14.80
N LYS A 76 -21.33 21.51 -14.32
CA LYS A 76 -21.25 21.01 -12.94
C LYS A 76 -20.70 19.60 -12.83
N ASP A 77 -20.32 18.99 -13.94
CA ASP A 77 -19.63 17.71 -13.95
C ASP A 77 -18.29 17.83 -13.21
N ALA A 78 -18.01 16.89 -12.32
CA ALA A 78 -16.83 16.93 -11.46
C ALA A 78 -16.21 15.54 -11.31
N TRP A 79 -14.88 15.53 -11.16
CA TRP A 79 -14.11 14.34 -10.80
C TRP A 79 -13.49 14.56 -9.42
N VAL A 80 -13.73 13.63 -8.51
CA VAL A 80 -13.23 13.74 -7.14
C VAL A 80 -11.94 12.94 -7.01
N PHE A 81 -10.91 13.56 -6.48
CA PHE A 81 -9.63 12.93 -6.18
C PHE A 81 -9.40 12.94 -4.67
N ASP A 82 -8.90 11.82 -4.16
CA ASP A 82 -8.24 11.82 -2.85
C ASP A 82 -6.86 12.50 -2.97
N VAL A 83 -6.28 12.90 -1.84
CA VAL A 83 -5.01 13.62 -1.78
C VAL A 83 -3.85 12.65 -1.61
N ASP A 84 -3.76 12.05 -0.43
CA ASP A 84 -2.66 11.19 -0.02
C ASP A 84 -2.72 9.83 -0.75
N GLU A 85 -1.56 9.31 -1.14
CA GLU A 85 -1.37 8.09 -1.93
C GLU A 85 -2.11 8.06 -3.29
N THR A 86 -2.69 9.19 -3.71
CA THR A 86 -3.46 9.34 -4.95
C THR A 86 -2.86 10.40 -5.87
N ILE A 87 -2.85 11.67 -5.45
CA ILE A 87 -2.19 12.77 -6.19
C ILE A 87 -0.90 13.25 -5.49
N HIS A 88 -0.77 12.94 -4.20
CA HIS A 88 0.39 13.22 -3.36
C HIS A 88 0.92 11.91 -2.77
N SER A 89 2.24 11.76 -2.66
CA SER A 89 2.85 10.52 -2.17
C SER A 89 3.57 10.73 -0.85
N ASN A 90 3.18 9.96 0.17
CA ASN A 90 3.88 9.86 1.45
C ASN A 90 5.03 8.84 1.42
N LEU A 91 5.37 8.31 0.25
CA LEU A 91 6.46 7.34 0.09
C LEU A 91 7.79 7.80 0.71
N PRO A 92 8.25 9.08 0.59
CA PRO A 92 9.49 9.50 1.23
C PRO A 92 9.47 9.35 2.76
N TYR A 93 8.30 9.53 3.39
CA TYR A 93 8.13 9.28 4.82
C TYR A 93 8.20 7.78 5.10
N TYR A 94 7.38 6.97 4.42
CA TYR A 94 7.32 5.52 4.68
C TYR A 94 8.63 4.78 4.38
N ALA A 95 9.40 5.21 3.39
CA ALA A 95 10.72 4.64 3.08
C ALA A 95 11.72 4.81 4.24
N GLN A 96 11.57 5.84 5.07
CA GLN A 96 12.40 6.07 6.26
C GLN A 96 11.86 5.35 7.52
N HIS A 97 10.64 4.83 7.46
CA HIS A 97 9.91 4.25 8.60
C HIS A 97 9.48 2.80 8.35
N GLY A 98 10.25 2.06 7.54
CA GLY A 98 10.05 0.61 7.31
C GLY A 98 8.81 0.27 6.51
N PHE A 99 8.38 1.15 5.59
CA PHE A 99 7.28 0.90 4.66
C PHE A 99 5.97 0.45 5.34
N GLY A 100 5.69 0.97 6.53
CA GLY A 100 4.43 0.72 7.24
C GLY A 100 4.42 -0.54 8.11
N ILE A 101 5.57 -1.18 8.34
CA ILE A 101 5.68 -2.25 9.34
C ILE A 101 5.65 -1.68 10.76
N LEU A 102 5.21 -2.49 11.72
CA LEU A 102 5.43 -2.19 13.13
C LEU A 102 6.90 -2.46 13.47
N ILE A 103 7.74 -1.43 13.44
CA ILE A 103 9.07 -1.52 14.04
C ILE A 103 8.86 -1.62 15.56
N LYS A 104 8.80 -2.85 16.10
CA LYS A 104 9.19 -3.02 17.50
C LYS A 104 10.62 -2.51 17.54
N LEU A 105 10.89 -1.48 18.33
CA LEU A 105 12.22 -0.95 18.57
C LEU A 105 13.13 -2.08 19.07
N VAL A 106 13.70 -2.84 18.13
CA VAL A 106 14.89 -3.65 18.37
C VAL A 106 16.01 -2.70 17.95
N PRO A 107 16.80 -2.18 18.90
CA PRO A 107 17.92 -1.30 18.56
C PRO A 107 18.80 -1.98 17.51
N ARG A 108 19.05 -1.28 16.40
CA ARG A 108 19.87 -1.75 15.27
C ARG A 108 21.32 -2.06 15.65
N GLU A 109 21.72 -1.82 16.90
CA GLU A 109 23.05 -2.04 17.47
C GLU A 109 23.34 -3.51 17.83
N ARG A 110 22.36 -4.41 17.84
CA ARG A 110 22.58 -5.81 18.27
C ARG A 110 22.72 -6.84 17.13
N ALA A 111 22.91 -6.40 15.90
CA ALA A 111 23.08 -7.28 14.74
C ALA A 111 24.56 -7.65 14.41
N TYR A 112 25.54 -7.19 15.20
CA TYR A 112 26.98 -7.42 14.95
C TYR A 112 27.71 -8.24 16.03
N LEU A 113 27.02 -8.89 16.98
CA LEU A 113 27.68 -9.59 18.10
C LEU A 113 27.12 -10.98 18.41
N GLU A 114 26.83 -11.78 17.38
CA GLU A 114 26.81 -13.24 17.53
C GLU A 114 27.60 -13.86 16.37
N GLU A 115 28.94 -13.88 16.52
CA GLU A 115 29.77 -15.02 16.12
C GLU A 115 29.89 -15.97 17.32
#